data_AF-I0LEW1-F1
#
_entry.id   AF-I0LEW1-F1
#
_cell.length_a   1.000
_cell.length_b   1.000
_cell.length_c   1.000
_cell.angle_alpha   90.00
_cell.angle_beta   90.00
_cell.angle_gamma   90.00
#
_symmetry.space_group_name_H-M   'P 1'
#
loop_
_entity.id
_entity.type
_entity.pdbx_description
1 polymer ?
#
loop_
_entity_poly.entity_id
_entity_poly.type
_entity_poly.pdbx_seq_one_letter_code
_entity_poly.pdbx_strand_id
1 'polypeptide(L)'
;MASSNQAVPAFVRLAAHPLRWRLLTELTRSDYRVRELVTLIGEPQNLVSYHLRLLRDGALVTATRSSFDGRDSYYHLELDRCASALAESAAALHPALHREHAPRTTPVDLRRSAPVGVLFVCTGNGARSPIAEALLRHRAGGQVEVASAGSRPGPRLHPNAVRLLRDDFGIDIASQRPRHVDTVTGRRFDYVISLCDKAREVCPDFPGQPRRVHWSLFDPATAGDTDHASYPAFQQTAADIDTRIRHLLPVLAAARP
;
A
#
# COMPACT_ATOMS: atom_id res chain seq x y z
N MET A 1 47.47 0.94 9.05
CA MET A 1 46.15 0.74 8.41
C MET A 1 45.16 0.44 9.51
N ALA A 2 44.39 1.44 9.95
CA ALA A 2 43.37 1.23 10.97
C ALA A 2 42.27 0.35 10.36
N SER A 3 42.12 -0.86 10.88
CA SER A 3 40.93 -1.68 10.64
C SER A 3 39.75 -0.94 11.24
N SER A 4 39.07 -0.10 10.46
CA SER A 4 37.78 0.45 10.87
C SER A 4 36.85 -0.74 11.05
N ASN A 5 36.53 -1.06 12.29
CA ASN A 5 35.53 -2.06 12.64
C ASN A 5 34.18 -1.53 12.15
N GLN A 6 33.90 -1.75 10.86
CA GLN A 6 32.73 -1.19 10.21
C GLN A 6 31.52 -1.92 10.78
N ALA A 7 30.75 -1.22 11.61
CA ALA A 7 29.56 -1.78 12.22
C ALA A 7 28.63 -2.30 11.13
N VAL A 8 28.15 -3.53 11.29
CA VAL A 8 27.21 -4.14 10.33
C VAL A 8 26.01 -3.19 10.17
N PRO A 9 25.61 -2.85 8.93
CA PRO A 9 24.47 -1.96 8.69
C PRO A 9 23.19 -2.41 9.41
N ALA A 10 22.39 -1.44 9.85
CA ALA A 10 21.18 -1.70 10.63
C ALA A 10 20.19 -2.62 9.88
N PHE A 11 20.01 -2.41 8.57
CA PHE A 11 19.15 -3.27 7.75
C PHE A 11 19.60 -4.73 7.81
N VAL A 12 20.88 -5.03 7.58
CA VAL A 12 21.41 -6.40 7.61
C VAL A 12 21.22 -7.01 9.01
N ARG A 13 21.57 -6.28 10.07
CA ARG A 13 21.36 -6.72 11.45
C ARG A 13 19.90 -7.05 11.77
N LEU A 14 18.96 -6.27 11.25
CA LEU A 14 17.53 -6.47 11.47
C LEU A 14 17.00 -7.63 10.59
N ALA A 15 17.19 -7.53 9.28
CA ALA A 15 16.63 -8.43 8.29
C ALA A 15 17.20 -9.85 8.37
N ALA A 16 18.44 -10.05 8.84
CA ALA A 16 19.06 -11.37 8.93
C ALA A 16 18.40 -12.32 9.95
N HIS A 17 17.58 -11.81 10.87
CA HIS A 17 16.88 -12.68 11.83
C HIS A 17 15.69 -13.37 11.14
N PRO A 18 15.57 -14.72 11.18
CA PRO A 18 14.56 -15.46 10.41
C PRO A 18 13.13 -14.96 10.64
N LEU A 19 12.73 -14.72 11.89
CA LEU A 19 11.40 -14.21 12.21
C LEU A 19 11.16 -12.78 11.68
N ARG A 20 12.15 -11.90 11.71
CA ARG A 20 12.01 -10.54 11.16
C ARG A 20 11.92 -10.60 9.64
N TRP A 21 12.68 -11.47 9.00
CA TRP A 21 12.56 -11.71 7.56
C TRP A 21 11.17 -12.20 7.17
N ARG A 22 10.60 -13.16 7.92
CA ARG A 22 9.22 -13.64 7.73
C ARG A 22 8.19 -12.52 7.93
N LEU A 23 8.32 -11.71 8.97
CA LEU A 23 7.47 -10.54 9.22
C LEU A 23 7.51 -9.56 8.04
N LEU A 24 8.71 -9.15 7.61
CA LEU A 24 8.89 -8.26 6.46
C LEU A 24 8.26 -8.86 5.20
N THR A 25 8.45 -10.16 4.97
CA THR A 25 7.90 -10.87 3.81
C THR A 25 6.37 -10.88 3.83
N GLU A 26 5.72 -11.17 4.96
CA GLU A 26 4.25 -11.11 5.04
C GLU A 26 3.75 -9.67 4.83
N LEU A 27 4.41 -8.68 5.42
CA LEU A 27 4.04 -7.27 5.26
C LEU A 27 4.23 -6.73 3.82
N THR A 28 4.93 -7.45 2.93
CA THR A 28 4.93 -7.11 1.49
C THR A 28 3.56 -7.34 0.83
N ARG A 29 2.72 -8.20 1.41
CA ARG A 29 1.45 -8.65 0.81
C ARG A 29 0.27 -7.80 1.25
N SER A 30 0.30 -7.28 2.47
CA SER A 30 -0.79 -6.50 3.08
C SER A 30 -0.30 -5.83 4.35
N ASP A 31 -1.03 -4.82 4.79
CA ASP A 31 -0.95 -4.34 6.16
C ASP A 31 -1.72 -5.32 7.06
N TYR A 32 -1.16 -5.62 8.23
CA TYR A 32 -1.71 -6.61 9.15
C TYR A 32 -1.76 -6.12 10.59
N ARG A 33 -2.74 -6.62 11.34
CA ARG A 33 -2.78 -6.52 12.80
C ARG A 33 -1.85 -7.56 13.42
N VAL A 34 -1.38 -7.32 14.66
CA VAL A 34 -0.50 -8.28 15.36
C VAL A 34 -1.12 -9.68 15.42
N ARG A 35 -2.42 -9.80 15.72
CA ARG A 35 -3.10 -11.10 15.79
C ARG A 35 -3.06 -11.87 14.47
N GLU A 36 -3.09 -11.17 13.35
CA GLU A 36 -3.06 -11.77 12.01
C GLU A 36 -1.65 -12.26 11.69
N LEU A 37 -0.63 -11.47 12.03
CA LEU A 37 0.76 -11.89 11.92
C LEU A 37 1.07 -13.09 12.82
N VAL A 38 0.51 -13.14 14.04
CA VAL A 38 0.62 -14.31 14.93
C VAL A 38 0.07 -15.56 14.24
N THR A 39 -1.12 -15.48 13.64
CA THR A 39 -1.72 -16.60 12.90
C THR A 39 -0.89 -17.00 11.68
N LEU A 40 -0.43 -16.04 10.87
CA LEU A 40 0.34 -16.30 9.65
C LEU A 40 1.72 -16.88 9.94
N ILE A 41 2.35 -16.45 11.01
CA ILE A 41 3.72 -16.82 11.35
C ILE A 41 3.77 -18.06 12.25
N GLY A 42 2.72 -18.29 13.05
CA GLY A 42 2.68 -19.39 14.00
C GLY A 42 3.58 -19.17 15.22
N GLU A 43 3.83 -17.91 15.59
CA GLU A 43 4.69 -17.54 16.71
C GLU A 43 3.91 -16.79 17.79
N PRO A 44 4.29 -16.89 19.08
CA PRO A 44 3.60 -16.20 20.17
C PRO A 44 3.54 -14.68 20.00
N GLN A 45 2.43 -14.07 20.45
CA GLN A 45 2.18 -12.64 20.30
C GLN A 45 3.28 -11.75 20.89
N ASN A 46 3.84 -12.11 22.06
CA ASN A 46 4.92 -11.36 22.69
C ASN A 46 6.18 -11.31 21.81
N LEU A 47 6.54 -12.43 21.18
CA LEU A 47 7.69 -12.53 20.29
C LEU A 47 7.46 -11.74 19.00
N VAL A 48 6.29 -11.88 18.37
CA VAL A 48 5.91 -11.08 17.19
C VAL A 48 5.96 -9.59 17.52
N SER A 49 5.39 -9.16 18.64
CA SER A 49 5.35 -7.76 19.08
C SER A 49 6.76 -7.20 19.35
N TYR A 50 7.63 -8.00 19.97
CA TYR A 50 9.02 -7.65 20.20
C TYR A 50 9.75 -7.39 18.88
N HIS A 51 9.65 -8.29 17.91
CA HIS A 51 10.32 -8.14 16.62
C HIS A 51 9.73 -7.02 15.77
N LEU A 52 8.41 -6.80 15.80
CA LEU A 52 7.77 -5.65 15.18
C LEU A 52 8.29 -4.33 15.76
N ARG A 53 8.47 -4.25 17.09
CA ARG A 53 9.09 -3.07 17.72
C ARG A 53 10.51 -2.84 17.19
N LEU A 54 11.35 -3.87 17.12
CA LEU A 54 12.71 -3.72 16.58
C LEU A 54 12.73 -3.26 15.12
N LEU A 55 11.80 -3.75 14.30
CA LEU A 55 11.66 -3.32 12.91
C LEU A 55 11.18 -1.87 12.79
N ARG A 56 10.32 -1.42 13.71
CA ARG A 56 9.87 -0.02 13.82
C ARG A 56 10.97 0.91 14.30
N ASP A 57 11.72 0.51 15.32
CA ASP A 57 12.87 1.26 15.84
C ASP A 57 13.94 1.44 14.73
N GLY A 58 14.01 0.50 13.78
CA GLY A 58 14.84 0.59 12.57
C GLY A 58 14.18 1.22 11.34
N ALA A 59 12.98 1.80 11.48
CA ALA A 59 12.21 2.44 10.41
C ALA A 59 11.93 1.57 9.16
N LEU A 60 11.98 0.23 9.30
CA LEU A 60 11.62 -0.70 8.21
C LEU A 60 10.11 -0.95 8.19
N VAL A 61 9.45 -0.80 9.33
CA VAL A 61 8.01 -1.00 9.50
C VAL A 61 7.44 0.22 10.21
N THR A 62 6.27 0.67 9.79
CA THR A 62 5.48 1.68 10.51
C THR A 62 4.23 1.02 11.11
N ALA A 63 3.61 1.71 12.07
CA ALA A 63 2.36 1.26 12.65
C ALA A 63 1.37 2.41 12.75
N THR A 64 0.17 2.20 12.25
CA THR A 64 -0.95 3.15 12.31
C THR A 64 -2.07 2.59 13.17
N ARG A 65 -2.77 3.44 13.91
CA ARG A 65 -3.98 3.04 14.64
C ARG A 65 -5.13 2.89 13.65
N SER A 66 -5.97 1.89 13.88
CA SER A 66 -7.21 1.67 13.13
C SER A 66 -8.01 2.97 13.05
N SER A 67 -8.24 3.43 11.82
CA SER A 67 -9.12 4.54 11.47
C SER A 67 -10.60 4.25 11.73
N PHE A 68 -10.97 2.98 11.96
CA PHE A 68 -12.35 2.61 12.25
C PHE A 68 -12.71 2.78 13.74
N ASP A 69 -11.91 2.24 14.64
CA ASP A 69 -12.23 2.18 16.08
C ASP A 69 -11.03 2.45 17.00
N GLY A 70 -9.83 2.67 16.44
CA GLY A 70 -8.59 2.90 17.20
C GLY A 70 -8.08 1.71 18.02
N ARG A 71 -8.79 0.58 18.06
CA ARG A 71 -8.48 -0.54 18.96
C ARG A 71 -7.26 -1.32 18.49
N ASP A 72 -7.18 -1.54 17.18
CA ASP A 72 -6.08 -2.25 16.55
C ASP A 72 -5.00 -1.30 16.03
N SER A 73 -3.79 -1.84 15.87
CA SER A 73 -2.73 -1.23 15.09
C SER A 73 -2.43 -2.08 13.87
N TYR A 74 -2.31 -1.41 12.73
CA TYR A 74 -1.89 -2.00 11.47
C TYR A 74 -0.42 -1.71 11.25
N TYR A 75 0.32 -2.74 10.90
CA TYR A 75 1.74 -2.65 10.58
C TYR A 75 1.90 -2.61 9.06
N HIS A 76 2.74 -1.70 8.59
CA HIS A 76 3.02 -1.47 7.18
C HIS A 76 4.52 -1.55 6.93
N LEU A 77 4.92 -2.13 5.79
CA LEU A 77 6.32 -2.20 5.36
C LEU A 77 6.71 -0.94 4.59
N GLU A 78 7.76 -0.25 5.05
CA GLU A 78 8.32 0.91 4.35
C GLU A 78 9.25 0.45 3.22
N LEU A 79 8.67 0.06 2.07
CA LEU A 79 9.42 -0.54 0.96
C LEU A 79 10.52 0.37 0.39
N ASP A 80 10.23 1.66 0.19
CA ASP A 80 11.24 2.62 -0.28
C ASP A 80 12.39 2.75 0.74
N ARG A 81 12.10 2.76 2.05
CA ARG A 81 13.14 2.76 3.10
C ARG A 81 13.95 1.47 3.11
N CYS A 82 13.31 0.32 2.92
CA CYS A 82 14.00 -0.96 2.79
C CYS A 82 14.93 -0.97 1.57
N ALA A 83 14.49 -0.43 0.43
CA ALA A 83 15.30 -0.33 -0.78
C ALA A 83 16.53 0.58 -0.58
N SER A 84 16.34 1.75 0.02
CA SER A 84 17.46 2.65 0.38
C SER A 84 18.43 1.99 1.35
N ALA A 85 17.93 1.41 2.45
CA ALA A 85 18.78 0.80 3.48
C ALA A 85 19.54 -0.43 2.96
N LEU A 86 18.94 -1.19 2.03
CA LEU A 86 19.63 -2.28 1.34
C LEU A 86 20.75 -1.75 0.42
N ALA A 87 20.50 -0.69 -0.34
CA ALA A 87 21.51 -0.06 -1.21
C ALA A 87 22.67 0.54 -0.40
N GLU A 88 22.38 1.20 0.72
CA GLU A 88 23.38 1.69 1.68
C GLU A 88 24.20 0.54 2.28
N SER A 89 23.54 -0.58 2.63
CA SER A 89 24.23 -1.77 3.14
C SER A 89 25.18 -2.38 2.11
N ALA A 90 24.77 -2.41 0.84
CA ALA A 90 25.61 -2.88 -0.26
C ALA A 90 26.82 -1.96 -0.48
N ALA A 91 26.60 -0.64 -0.48
CA ALA A 91 27.67 0.36 -0.61
C ALA A 91 28.67 0.31 0.56
N ALA A 92 28.17 0.06 1.78
CA ALA A 92 29.00 -0.16 2.95
C ALA A 92 29.88 -1.41 2.83
N LEU A 93 29.42 -2.46 2.13
CA LEU A 93 30.20 -3.67 1.89
C LEU A 93 31.29 -3.44 0.85
N HIS A 94 30.95 -2.83 -0.30
CA HIS A 94 31.94 -2.48 -1.33
C HIS A 94 31.37 -1.42 -2.28
N PRO A 95 32.14 -0.39 -2.70
CA PRO A 95 31.65 0.65 -3.61
C PRO A 95 31.10 0.12 -4.95
N ALA A 96 31.69 -0.94 -5.50
CA ALA A 96 31.18 -1.58 -6.73
C ALA A 96 29.79 -2.21 -6.61
N LEU A 97 29.27 -2.41 -5.39
CA LEU A 97 27.91 -2.90 -5.15
C LEU A 97 26.90 -1.75 -5.02
N HIS A 98 27.36 -0.50 -4.99
CA HIS A 98 26.47 0.65 -5.05
C HIS A 98 25.81 0.67 -6.43
N ARG A 99 24.53 0.32 -6.47
CA ARG A 99 23.69 0.62 -7.62
C ARG A 99 23.09 1.98 -7.41
N GLU A 100 23.39 2.92 -8.28
CA GLU A 100 22.56 4.13 -8.42
C GLU A 100 21.13 3.65 -8.64
N HIS A 101 20.27 3.93 -7.66
CA HIS A 101 18.86 3.59 -7.73
C HIS A 101 18.19 4.58 -8.68
N ALA A 102 18.46 4.47 -9.98
CA ALA A 102 17.66 5.18 -10.96
C ALA A 102 16.21 4.68 -10.78
N PRO A 103 15.21 5.57 -10.61
CA PRO A 103 13.83 5.14 -10.63
C PRO A 103 13.62 4.43 -11.96
N ARG A 104 13.40 3.12 -11.93
CA ARG A 104 13.04 2.37 -13.12
C ARG A 104 11.66 2.83 -13.55
N THR A 105 11.62 3.87 -14.37
CA THR A 105 10.49 4.22 -15.25
C THR A 105 10.48 3.30 -16.46
N THR A 106 10.88 2.04 -16.30
CA THR A 106 10.66 1.04 -17.34
C THR A 106 9.15 0.83 -17.38
N PRO A 107 8.48 1.03 -18.53
CA PRO A 107 7.08 0.64 -18.67
C PRO A 107 6.98 -0.82 -18.23
N VAL A 108 6.18 -1.08 -17.21
CA VAL A 108 5.95 -2.46 -16.76
C VAL A 108 5.17 -3.11 -17.89
N ASP A 109 5.85 -3.97 -18.66
CA ASP A 109 5.23 -4.61 -19.80
C ASP A 109 4.34 -5.76 -19.34
N LEU A 110 3.08 -5.44 -19.03
CA LEU A 110 2.09 -6.40 -18.55
C LEU A 110 1.52 -7.28 -19.68
N ARG A 111 2.30 -7.72 -20.69
CA ARG A 111 1.81 -8.54 -21.84
C ARG A 111 1.22 -9.88 -21.38
N ARG A 112 -0.01 -9.84 -20.88
CA ARG A 112 -0.85 -10.98 -20.53
C ARG A 112 -1.93 -11.12 -21.61
N SER A 113 -2.37 -12.36 -21.83
CA SER A 113 -3.50 -12.65 -22.72
C SER A 113 -4.83 -12.09 -22.19
N ALA A 114 -4.92 -11.81 -20.89
CA ALA A 114 -6.05 -11.14 -20.26
C ALA A 114 -5.57 -10.10 -19.22
N PRO A 115 -6.20 -8.92 -19.15
CA PRO A 115 -5.83 -7.88 -18.19
C PRO A 115 -6.08 -8.32 -16.75
N VAL A 116 -5.24 -7.88 -15.81
CA VAL A 116 -5.42 -8.15 -14.38
C VAL A 116 -6.55 -7.26 -13.85
N GLY A 117 -7.53 -7.83 -13.15
CA GLY A 117 -8.62 -7.09 -12.51
C GLY A 117 -8.27 -6.66 -11.08
N VAL A 118 -8.32 -5.36 -10.79
CA VAL A 118 -8.06 -4.80 -9.45
C VAL A 118 -9.24 -3.95 -8.99
N LEU A 119 -9.78 -4.27 -7.81
CA LEU A 119 -10.82 -3.49 -7.15
C LEU A 119 -10.27 -2.79 -5.90
N PHE A 120 -10.37 -1.45 -5.84
CA PHE A 120 -10.12 -0.67 -4.63
C PHE A 120 -11.39 -0.39 -3.85
N VAL A 121 -11.46 -0.76 -2.58
CA VAL A 121 -12.64 -0.54 -1.73
C VAL A 121 -12.30 0.37 -0.56
N CYS A 122 -13.10 1.42 -0.35
CA CYS A 122 -13.06 2.18 0.90
C CYS A 122 -14.49 2.37 1.45
N THR A 123 -14.66 3.18 2.50
CA THR A 123 -16.01 3.41 3.06
C THR A 123 -16.85 4.23 2.09
N GLY A 124 -16.40 5.46 1.78
CA GLY A 124 -17.21 6.44 1.07
C GLY A 124 -17.09 6.45 -0.46
N ASN A 125 -16.07 5.80 -1.03
CA ASN A 125 -15.72 5.92 -2.46
C ASN A 125 -15.67 7.37 -2.99
N GLY A 126 -15.29 8.30 -2.10
CA GLY A 126 -15.21 9.73 -2.42
C GLY A 126 -13.78 10.29 -2.51
N ALA A 127 -12.81 9.62 -1.90
CA ALA A 127 -11.41 10.11 -1.80
C ALA A 127 -10.39 9.01 -2.11
N ARG A 128 -10.05 8.19 -1.11
CA ARG A 128 -9.00 7.14 -1.20
C ARG A 128 -9.15 6.20 -2.40
N SER A 129 -10.30 5.54 -2.56
CA SER A 129 -10.46 4.53 -3.63
C SER A 129 -10.55 5.12 -5.05
N PRO A 130 -11.19 6.29 -5.28
CA PRO A 130 -11.06 6.99 -6.56
C PRO A 130 -9.61 7.43 -6.88
N ILE A 131 -8.87 7.95 -5.89
CA ILE A 131 -7.44 8.29 -6.05
C ILE A 131 -6.64 7.06 -6.47
N ALA A 132 -6.80 5.94 -5.76
CA ALA A 132 -6.11 4.69 -6.10
C ALA A 132 -6.48 4.14 -7.48
N GLU A 133 -7.77 4.19 -7.84
CA GLU A 133 -8.24 3.78 -9.17
C GLU A 133 -7.58 4.62 -10.28
N ALA A 134 -7.59 5.94 -10.12
CA ALA A 134 -7.02 6.88 -11.07
C ALA A 134 -5.50 6.67 -11.24
N LEU A 135 -4.76 6.60 -10.14
CA LEU A 135 -3.31 6.44 -10.16
C LEU A 135 -2.88 5.10 -10.73
N LEU A 136 -3.54 3.99 -10.37
CA LEU A 136 -3.18 2.68 -10.92
C LEU A 136 -3.46 2.62 -12.41
N ARG A 137 -4.63 3.12 -12.85
CA ARG A 137 -4.98 3.18 -14.27
C ARG A 137 -3.95 3.98 -15.07
N HIS A 138 -3.56 5.14 -14.55
CA HIS A 138 -2.57 6.02 -15.20
C HIS A 138 -1.21 5.33 -15.30
N ARG A 139 -0.69 4.78 -14.19
CA ARG A 139 0.64 4.14 -14.16
C ARG A 139 0.72 2.82 -14.92
N ALA A 140 -0.37 2.07 -14.98
CA ALA A 140 -0.43 0.80 -15.70
C ALA A 140 -0.62 0.99 -17.22
N GLY A 141 -0.73 2.22 -17.73
CA GLY A 141 -0.91 2.47 -19.16
C GLY A 141 -2.12 1.76 -19.77
N GLY A 142 -3.19 1.55 -18.98
CA GLY A 142 -4.39 0.84 -19.41
C GLY A 142 -4.28 -0.70 -19.48
N GLN A 143 -3.17 -1.30 -19.05
CA GLN A 143 -2.97 -2.76 -19.08
C GLN A 143 -3.61 -3.51 -17.90
N VAL A 144 -4.21 -2.78 -16.95
CA VAL A 144 -4.90 -3.34 -15.77
C VAL A 144 -6.35 -2.85 -15.79
N GLU A 145 -7.29 -3.78 -15.61
CA GLU A 145 -8.69 -3.44 -15.39
C GLU A 145 -8.88 -2.97 -13.95
N VAL A 146 -9.01 -1.66 -13.75
CA VAL A 146 -9.15 -1.08 -12.40
C VAL A 146 -10.56 -0.57 -12.16
N ALA A 147 -11.08 -0.86 -10.97
CA ALA A 147 -12.31 -0.28 -10.45
C ALA A 147 -12.11 0.14 -8.98
N SER A 148 -12.90 1.09 -8.51
CA SER A 148 -13.11 1.40 -7.10
C SER A 148 -14.56 1.21 -6.67
N ALA A 149 -14.83 1.06 -5.38
CA ALA A 149 -16.18 1.07 -4.82
C ALA A 149 -16.18 1.49 -3.34
N GLY A 150 -17.38 1.67 -2.79
CA GLY A 150 -17.63 2.08 -1.41
C GLY A 150 -18.58 1.13 -0.70
N SER A 151 -18.32 0.82 0.58
CA SER A 151 -19.29 0.10 1.41
C SER A 151 -20.45 0.98 1.91
N ARG A 152 -20.24 2.29 1.96
CA ARG A 152 -21.26 3.32 2.22
C ARG A 152 -20.92 4.57 1.41
N PRO A 153 -21.16 4.56 0.08
CA PRO A 153 -20.75 5.62 -0.81
C PRO A 153 -21.31 6.98 -0.39
N GLY A 154 -20.47 8.01 -0.47
CA GLY A 154 -20.90 9.40 -0.31
C GLY A 154 -21.70 9.89 -1.52
N PRO A 155 -22.32 11.07 -1.44
CA PRO A 155 -23.15 11.62 -2.52
C PRO A 155 -22.33 12.08 -3.74
N ARG A 156 -21.04 12.40 -3.55
CA ARG A 156 -20.12 12.88 -4.58
C ARG A 156 -18.67 12.55 -4.21
N LEU A 157 -17.79 12.70 -5.19
CA LEU A 157 -16.35 12.72 -4.94
C LEU A 157 -15.98 13.94 -4.08
N HIS A 158 -14.96 13.78 -3.26
CA HIS A 158 -14.43 14.88 -2.46
C HIS A 158 -13.74 15.91 -3.38
N PRO A 159 -14.05 17.21 -3.29
CA PRO A 159 -13.47 18.23 -4.17
C PRO A 159 -11.94 18.20 -4.20
N ASN A 160 -11.29 18.07 -3.04
CA ASN A 160 -9.83 17.93 -2.97
C ASN A 160 -9.27 16.69 -3.66
N ALA A 161 -10.00 15.56 -3.73
CA ALA A 161 -9.52 14.40 -4.49
C ALA A 161 -9.52 14.69 -6.00
N VAL A 162 -10.56 15.36 -6.49
CA VAL A 162 -10.67 15.78 -7.90
C VAL A 162 -9.58 16.80 -8.23
N ARG A 163 -9.44 17.82 -7.37
CA ARG A 163 -8.42 18.87 -7.52
C ARG A 163 -7.01 18.30 -7.52
N LEU A 164 -6.68 17.46 -6.54
CA LEU A 164 -5.37 16.82 -6.41
C LEU A 164 -4.99 16.04 -7.68
N LEU A 165 -5.89 15.18 -8.16
CA LEU A 165 -5.61 14.37 -9.35
C LEU A 165 -5.44 15.24 -10.59
N ARG A 166 -6.21 16.32 -10.72
CA ARG A 166 -6.10 17.26 -11.83
C ARG A 166 -4.79 18.05 -11.78
N ASP A 167 -4.52 18.68 -10.65
CA ASP A 167 -3.43 19.64 -10.49
C ASP A 167 -2.07 18.92 -10.41
N ASP A 168 -1.97 17.83 -9.65
CA ASP A 168 -0.69 17.16 -9.36
C ASP A 168 -0.39 16.01 -10.34
N PHE A 169 -1.42 15.41 -10.97
CA PHE A 169 -1.27 14.25 -11.85
C PHE A 169 -1.84 14.42 -13.27
N GLY A 170 -2.53 15.54 -13.56
CA GLY A 170 -3.16 15.76 -14.86
C GLY A 170 -4.33 14.81 -15.18
N ILE A 171 -4.95 14.22 -14.16
CA ILE A 171 -6.05 13.24 -14.31
C ILE A 171 -7.37 13.90 -13.87
N ASP A 172 -8.31 14.07 -14.80
CA ASP A 172 -9.65 14.56 -14.45
C ASP A 172 -10.62 13.41 -14.12
N ILE A 173 -11.18 13.45 -12.91
CA ILE A 173 -12.18 12.49 -12.44
C ILE A 173 -13.52 13.16 -12.07
N ALA A 174 -13.72 14.44 -12.42
CA ALA A 174 -14.89 15.22 -11.99
C ALA A 174 -16.25 14.62 -12.40
N SER A 175 -16.29 13.88 -13.51
CA SER A 175 -17.50 13.20 -14.01
C SER A 175 -17.82 11.90 -13.27
N GLN A 176 -16.88 11.33 -12.53
CA GLN A 176 -17.08 10.08 -11.81
C GLN A 176 -18.03 10.29 -10.61
N ARG A 177 -18.66 9.20 -10.19
CA ARG A 177 -19.58 9.16 -9.05
C ARG A 177 -19.21 8.01 -8.12
N PRO A 178 -19.30 8.21 -6.79
CA PRO A 178 -19.21 7.11 -5.85
C PRO A 178 -20.23 6.01 -6.18
N ARG A 179 -19.81 4.75 -6.11
CA ARG A 179 -20.66 3.58 -6.36
C ARG A 179 -20.55 2.56 -5.23
N HIS A 180 -21.67 1.89 -4.97
CA HIS A 180 -21.73 0.87 -3.92
C HIS A 180 -20.99 -0.41 -4.33
N VAL A 181 -20.35 -1.08 -3.38
CA VAL A 181 -19.61 -2.32 -3.62
C VAL A 181 -20.50 -3.42 -4.22
N ASP A 182 -21.77 -3.47 -3.85
CA ASP A 182 -22.75 -4.41 -4.40
C ASP A 182 -22.90 -4.29 -5.92
N THR A 183 -22.71 -3.10 -6.49
CA THR A 183 -22.80 -2.88 -7.95
C THR A 183 -21.69 -3.59 -8.74
N VAL A 184 -20.64 -4.06 -8.06
CA VAL A 184 -19.50 -4.74 -8.69
C VAL A 184 -19.32 -6.19 -8.22
N THR A 185 -20.20 -6.70 -7.35
CA THR A 185 -20.10 -8.07 -6.81
C THR A 185 -20.19 -9.18 -7.86
N GLY A 186 -20.93 -8.95 -8.95
CA GLY A 186 -21.01 -9.89 -10.08
C GLY A 186 -19.75 -9.92 -10.97
N ARG A 187 -18.80 -9.01 -10.77
CA ARG A 187 -17.56 -8.93 -11.55
C ARG A 187 -16.48 -9.81 -10.93
N ARG A 188 -15.60 -10.34 -11.78
CA ARG A 188 -14.39 -11.04 -11.35
C ARG A 188 -13.25 -10.03 -11.20
N PHE A 189 -12.46 -10.22 -10.15
CA PHE A 189 -11.22 -9.49 -9.90
C PHE A 189 -10.14 -10.50 -9.51
N ASP A 190 -8.88 -10.17 -9.77
CA ASP A 190 -7.72 -10.91 -9.27
C ASP A 190 -7.28 -10.39 -7.89
N TYR A 191 -7.46 -9.07 -7.68
CA TYR A 191 -7.13 -8.38 -6.44
C TYR A 191 -8.29 -7.53 -5.94
N VAL A 192 -8.57 -7.62 -4.64
CA VAL A 192 -9.46 -6.70 -3.92
C VAL A 192 -8.66 -6.04 -2.82
N ILE A 193 -8.43 -4.73 -2.96
CA ILE A 193 -7.58 -3.92 -2.10
C ILE A 193 -8.45 -2.98 -1.27
N SER A 194 -8.58 -3.26 0.02
CA SER A 194 -9.29 -2.39 0.96
C SER A 194 -8.38 -1.26 1.46
N LEU A 195 -8.86 -0.01 1.44
CA LEU A 195 -8.08 1.20 1.76
C LEU A 195 -8.47 1.84 3.10
N CYS A 196 -9.43 1.25 3.80
CA CYS A 196 -9.80 1.66 5.15
C CYS A 196 -10.27 0.45 5.95
N ASP A 197 -10.10 0.53 7.26
CA ASP A 197 -10.33 -0.62 8.15
C ASP A 197 -11.80 -1.01 8.16
N LYS A 198 -12.70 -0.03 8.11
CA LYS A 198 -14.14 -0.32 8.04
C LYS A 198 -14.52 -1.08 6.77
N ALA A 199 -14.00 -0.67 5.60
CA ALA A 199 -14.30 -1.36 4.35
C ALA A 199 -13.74 -2.78 4.35
N ARG A 200 -12.57 -3.00 4.95
CA ARG A 200 -11.98 -4.33 5.11
C ARG A 200 -12.93 -5.31 5.81
N GLU A 201 -13.55 -4.88 6.91
CA GLU A 201 -14.43 -5.74 7.73
C GLU A 201 -15.78 -6.05 7.08
N VAL A 202 -16.25 -5.22 6.14
CA VAL A 202 -17.57 -5.37 5.50
C VAL A 202 -17.49 -5.68 4.00
N CYS A 203 -16.29 -5.92 3.47
CA CYS A 203 -16.09 -6.18 2.04
C CYS A 203 -16.68 -7.55 1.67
N PRO A 204 -17.67 -7.60 0.76
CA PRO A 204 -18.32 -8.85 0.36
C PRO A 204 -17.33 -9.78 -0.36
N ASP A 205 -17.71 -11.04 -0.49
CA ASP A 205 -16.98 -11.97 -1.33
C ASP A 205 -17.23 -11.71 -2.82
N PHE A 206 -16.21 -12.04 -3.62
CA PHE A 206 -16.23 -11.87 -5.07
C PHE A 206 -15.98 -13.21 -5.74
N PRO A 207 -16.60 -13.46 -6.92
CA PRO A 207 -16.34 -14.65 -7.71
C PRO A 207 -14.86 -14.82 -8.02
N GLY A 208 -14.38 -16.07 -7.98
CA GLY A 208 -12.98 -16.41 -8.27
C GLY A 208 -12.02 -16.27 -7.08
N GLN A 209 -12.51 -15.89 -5.89
CA GLN A 209 -11.71 -15.75 -4.67
C GLN A 209 -10.45 -14.87 -4.87
N PRO A 210 -10.63 -13.57 -5.20
CA PRO A 210 -9.51 -12.67 -5.40
C PRO A 210 -8.58 -12.62 -4.19
N ARG A 211 -7.31 -12.29 -4.46
CA ARG A 211 -6.35 -11.96 -3.40
C ARG A 211 -6.83 -10.70 -2.68
N ARG A 212 -7.18 -10.86 -1.40
CA ARG A 212 -7.56 -9.75 -0.53
C ARG A 212 -6.30 -9.10 0.04
N VAL A 213 -6.15 -7.80 -0.22
CA VAL A 213 -5.08 -6.96 0.31
C VAL A 213 -5.70 -5.83 1.13
N HIS A 214 -5.01 -5.41 2.16
CA HIS A 214 -5.44 -4.29 2.99
C HIS A 214 -4.33 -3.26 3.12
N TRP A 215 -4.69 -2.00 2.84
CA TRP A 215 -3.88 -0.82 3.06
C TRP A 215 -4.59 0.06 4.08
N SER A 216 -4.08 0.11 5.31
CA SER A 216 -4.63 0.90 6.41
C SER A 216 -4.24 2.37 6.23
N LEU A 217 -4.99 3.08 5.39
CA LEU A 217 -4.74 4.48 5.07
C LEU A 217 -5.62 5.42 5.88
N PHE A 218 -5.00 6.50 6.36
CA PHE A 218 -5.69 7.62 6.99
C PHE A 218 -6.77 8.21 6.08
N ASP A 219 -7.85 8.73 6.67
CA ASP A 219 -8.89 9.42 5.89
C ASP A 219 -8.53 10.91 5.74
N PRO A 220 -8.11 11.38 4.56
CA PRO A 220 -7.72 12.78 4.40
C PRO A 220 -8.87 13.76 4.64
N ALA A 221 -10.13 13.30 4.53
CA ALA A 221 -11.30 14.13 4.79
C ALA A 221 -11.50 14.46 6.29
N THR A 222 -10.79 13.80 7.21
CA THR A 222 -10.88 14.07 8.66
C THR A 222 -9.76 14.99 9.17
N ALA A 223 -8.89 15.50 8.30
CA ALA A 223 -7.68 16.23 8.68
C ALA A 223 -7.89 17.74 8.93
N GLY A 224 -9.05 18.29 8.60
CA GLY A 224 -9.34 19.72 8.80
C GLY A 224 -10.76 20.09 8.43
N ASP A 225 -11.21 21.23 8.95
CA ASP A 225 -12.61 21.69 8.85
C ASP A 225 -12.94 22.38 7.53
N THR A 226 -11.93 22.67 6.70
CA THR A 226 -12.10 23.34 5.40
C THR A 226 -11.35 22.62 4.27
N ASP A 227 -11.78 22.86 3.03
CA ASP A 227 -11.13 22.30 1.84
C ASP A 227 -9.64 22.68 1.77
N HIS A 228 -9.27 23.92 2.09
CA HIS A 228 -7.86 24.34 2.08
C HIS A 228 -7.05 23.67 3.20
N ALA A 229 -7.59 23.56 4.41
CA ALA A 229 -6.88 22.96 5.54
C ALA A 229 -6.66 21.45 5.37
N SER A 230 -7.56 20.75 4.69
CA SER A 230 -7.45 19.31 4.44
C SER A 230 -6.59 18.95 3.23
N TYR A 231 -6.31 19.89 2.30
CA TYR A 231 -5.59 19.61 1.05
C TYR A 231 -4.20 18.94 1.26
N PRO A 232 -3.35 19.34 2.22
CA PRO A 232 -2.09 18.65 2.48
C PRO A 232 -2.26 17.17 2.88
N ALA A 233 -3.34 16.82 3.59
CA ALA A 233 -3.63 15.44 3.94
C ALA A 233 -4.03 14.60 2.71
N PHE A 234 -4.72 15.22 1.73
CA PHE A 234 -4.99 14.59 0.43
C PHE A 234 -3.69 14.33 -0.33
N GLN A 235 -2.76 15.29 -0.35
CA GLN A 235 -1.44 15.11 -0.97
C GLN A 235 -0.66 13.96 -0.32
N GLN A 236 -0.59 13.91 1.01
CA GLN A 236 0.06 12.82 1.73
C GLN A 236 -0.58 11.47 1.42
N THR A 237 -1.92 11.40 1.47
CA THR A 237 -2.65 10.15 1.18
C THR A 237 -2.40 9.67 -0.26
N ALA A 238 -2.35 10.58 -1.22
CA ALA A 238 -2.04 10.22 -2.60
C ALA A 238 -0.58 9.77 -2.75
N ALA A 239 0.38 10.41 -2.08
CA ALA A 239 1.78 9.97 -2.08
C ALA A 239 1.93 8.54 -1.51
N ASP A 240 1.21 8.23 -0.44
CA ASP A 240 1.19 6.88 0.16
C ASP A 240 0.57 5.86 -0.80
N ILE A 241 -0.58 6.18 -1.40
CA ILE A 241 -1.25 5.34 -2.41
C ILE A 241 -0.34 5.12 -3.62
N ASP A 242 0.27 6.18 -4.12
CA ASP A 242 1.13 6.18 -5.28
C ASP A 242 2.36 5.28 -5.08
N THR A 243 2.98 5.39 -3.91
CA THR A 243 4.09 4.53 -3.48
C THR A 243 3.66 3.07 -3.45
N ARG A 244 2.53 2.75 -2.83
CA ARG A 244 2.00 1.38 -2.80
C ARG A 244 1.66 0.86 -4.20
N ILE A 245 1.14 1.70 -5.09
CA ILE A 245 0.89 1.35 -6.50
C ILE A 245 2.19 1.06 -7.25
N ARG A 246 3.23 1.87 -7.08
CA ARG A 246 4.56 1.62 -7.69
C ARG A 246 5.10 0.23 -7.32
N HIS A 247 4.92 -0.18 -6.07
CA HIS A 247 5.33 -1.52 -5.62
C HIS A 247 4.35 -2.64 -6.02
N LEU A 248 3.07 -2.32 -6.21
CA LEU A 248 2.08 -3.27 -6.69
C LEU A 248 2.31 -3.65 -8.17
N LEU A 249 2.75 -2.71 -9.02
CA LEU A 249 2.89 -2.97 -10.46
C LEU A 249 3.79 -4.18 -10.80
N PRO A 250 5.00 -4.35 -10.23
CA PRO A 250 5.80 -5.56 -10.43
C PRO A 250 5.10 -6.85 -9.96
N VAL A 251 4.27 -6.76 -8.91
CA VAL A 251 3.50 -7.90 -8.40
C VAL A 251 2.41 -8.30 -9.40
N LEU A 252 1.71 -7.32 -9.98
CA LEU A 252 0.71 -7.58 -11.03
C LEU A 252 1.35 -8.16 -12.29
N ALA A 253 2.57 -7.75 -12.63
CA ALA A 253 3.33 -8.29 -13.75
C ALA A 253 3.76 -9.74 -13.54
N ALA A 254 4.17 -10.09 -12.31
CA ALA A 254 4.62 -11.43 -11.95
C ALA A 254 3.46 -12.40 -11.68
N ALA A 255 2.24 -11.90 -11.44
CA ALA A 255 1.06 -12.71 -11.18
C ALA A 255 0.69 -13.54 -12.43
N ARG A 256 1.02 -14.83 -12.41
CA ARG A 256 0.50 -15.80 -13.39
C ARG A 256 -1.03 -15.92 -13.26
N PRO A 257 -1.77 -16.07 -14.38
CA PRO A 257 -3.21 -16.30 -14.36
C PRO A 257 -3.57 -17.60 -13.65
#